data_AF-A0A528V5R2-F1
#
_entry.id   AF-A0A528V5R2-F1
#
_cell.length_a   1.000
_cell.length_b   1.000
_cell.length_c   1.000
_cell.angle_alpha   90.00
_cell.angle_beta   90.00
_cell.angle_gamma   90.00
#
_symmetry.space_group_name_H-M   'P 1'
#
loop_
_entity.id
_entity.type
_entity.pdbx_description
1 polymer ?
#
loop_
_entity_poly.entity_id
_entity_poly.type
_entity_poly.pdbx_seq_one_letter_code
_entity_poly.pdbx_strand_id
1 'polypeptide(L)'
;ALRGVDLHPALVPEGAKLTIVNLMKDHWPDEPPPQAYPPVAQLLGYCIAGPDAFEQSNGLRHRLDAERRLEAALEAGDSFDAQIILMTLHAKLISGEVVDRYGLSAD
;
A
#
# COMPACT_ATOMS: atom_id res chain seq x y z
N ALA A 1 -8.05 2.51 -9.89
CA ALA A 1 -7.88 2.23 -8.46
C ALA A 1 -7.19 3.38 -7.72
N LEU A 2 -5.95 3.78 -8.08
CA LEU A 2 -5.19 4.84 -7.36
C LEU A 2 -5.94 6.17 -7.20
N ARG A 3 -6.52 6.70 -8.29
CA ARG A 3 -7.35 7.92 -8.21
C ARG A 3 -8.57 7.78 -7.30
N GLY A 4 -9.05 6.55 -7.08
CA GLY A 4 -10.18 6.28 -6.19
C GLY A 4 -9.82 6.35 -4.71
N VAL A 5 -8.54 6.50 -4.36
CA VAL A 5 -8.06 6.68 -2.99
C VAL A 5 -7.28 8.00 -2.81
N ASP A 6 -7.54 8.95 -3.70
CA ASP A 6 -6.86 10.25 -3.80
C ASP A 6 -5.33 10.19 -4.01
N LEU A 7 -4.84 9.07 -4.57
CA LEU A 7 -3.44 8.94 -4.97
C LEU A 7 -3.27 9.22 -6.46
N HIS A 8 -2.62 10.35 -6.78
CA HIS A 8 -2.36 10.70 -8.18
C HIS A 8 -1.32 9.73 -8.81
N PRO A 9 -1.62 9.07 -9.95
CA PRO A 9 -0.73 8.05 -10.53
C PRO A 9 0.67 8.52 -10.93
N ALA A 10 0.88 9.83 -11.09
CA ALA A 10 2.20 10.41 -11.38
C ALA A 10 3.12 10.50 -10.15
N LEU A 11 2.56 10.38 -8.94
CA LEU A 11 3.34 10.33 -7.69
C LEU A 11 3.95 8.93 -7.47
N VAL A 12 3.48 7.93 -8.21
CA VAL A 12 4.03 6.57 -8.18
C VAL A 12 4.97 6.41 -9.39
N PRO A 13 6.26 6.11 -9.18
CA PRO A 13 7.20 5.82 -10.27
C PRO A 13 6.74 4.63 -11.12
N GLU A 14 7.09 4.63 -12.41
CA GLU A 14 6.75 3.52 -13.33
C GLU A 14 7.31 2.17 -12.86
N GLY A 15 8.54 2.16 -12.34
CA GLY A 15 9.13 0.94 -11.76
C GLY A 15 8.27 0.36 -10.63
N ALA A 16 7.81 1.20 -9.70
CA ALA A 16 6.95 0.77 -8.59
C ALA A 16 5.58 0.25 -9.07
N LYS A 17 4.97 0.90 -10.08
CA LYS A 17 3.74 0.43 -10.72
C LYS A 17 3.90 -0.97 -11.32
N LEU A 18 4.99 -1.21 -12.05
CA LEU A 18 5.29 -2.52 -12.62
C LEU A 18 5.50 -3.57 -11.52
N THR A 19 6.23 -3.24 -10.46
CA THR A 19 6.41 -4.15 -9.32
C THR A 19 5.09 -4.52 -8.67
N ILE A 20 4.18 -3.57 -8.42
CA ILE A 20 2.85 -3.85 -7.87
C ILE A 20 2.06 -4.78 -8.79
N VAL A 21 2.08 -4.54 -10.09
CA VAL A 21 1.38 -5.39 -11.07
C VAL A 21 1.96 -6.81 -11.07
N ASN A 22 3.28 -6.96 -10.97
CA ASN A 22 3.91 -8.27 -10.88
C ASN A 22 3.55 -9.00 -9.57
N LEU A 23 3.61 -8.30 -8.44
CA LEU A 23 3.16 -8.85 -7.14
C LEU A 23 1.70 -9.33 -7.21
N MET A 24 0.82 -8.56 -7.87
CA MET A 24 -0.57 -8.98 -8.07
C MET A 24 -0.66 -10.23 -8.96
N LYS A 25 0.12 -10.32 -10.03
CA LYS A 25 0.13 -11.52 -10.88
C LYS A 25 0.68 -12.75 -10.17
N ASP A 26 1.58 -12.58 -9.21
CA ASP A 26 2.10 -13.70 -8.41
C ASP A 26 1.09 -14.14 -7.34
N HIS A 27 0.22 -13.23 -6.86
CA HIS A 27 -0.80 -13.53 -5.86
C HIS A 27 -2.06 -14.19 -6.43
N TRP A 28 -2.43 -13.87 -7.67
CA TRP A 28 -3.58 -14.47 -8.36
C TRP A 28 -3.12 -15.51 -9.38
N PRO A 29 -3.77 -16.69 -9.46
CA PRO A 29 -3.38 -17.72 -10.44
C PRO A 29 -3.62 -17.31 -11.90
N ASP A 30 -4.55 -16.37 -12.12
CA ASP A 30 -4.91 -15.78 -13.42
C ASP A 30 -4.82 -14.25 -13.34
N GLU A 31 -5.21 -13.54 -14.41
CA GLU A 31 -5.26 -12.08 -14.41
C GLU A 31 -6.09 -11.55 -13.21
N PRO A 32 -5.54 -10.64 -12.38
CA PRO A 32 -6.25 -10.13 -11.21
C PRO A 32 -7.60 -9.52 -11.60
N PRO A 33 -8.70 -9.90 -10.93
CA PRO A 33 -10.00 -9.40 -11.30
C PRO A 33 -10.13 -7.90 -10.91
N PRO A 34 -11.01 -7.11 -11.55
CA PRO A 34 -11.10 -5.66 -11.29
C PRO A 34 -11.28 -5.26 -9.81
N GLN A 35 -11.93 -6.11 -9.00
CA GLN A 35 -12.13 -5.92 -7.56
C GLN A 35 -10.87 -6.15 -6.71
N ALA A 36 -9.80 -6.71 -7.27
CA ALA A 36 -8.52 -6.89 -6.57
C ALA A 36 -7.72 -5.59 -6.44
N TYR A 37 -7.91 -4.65 -7.37
CA TYR A 37 -7.12 -3.41 -7.42
C TYR A 37 -7.47 -2.38 -6.35
N PRO A 38 -8.74 -2.14 -5.95
CA PRO A 38 -9.07 -1.16 -4.93
C PRO A 38 -8.42 -1.44 -3.56
N PRO A 39 -8.43 -2.66 -3.01
CA PRO A 39 -7.73 -2.96 -1.76
C PRO A 39 -6.22 -2.72 -1.84
N VAL A 40 -5.59 -3.06 -2.96
CA VAL A 40 -4.16 -2.79 -3.20
C VAL A 40 -3.90 -1.29 -3.22
N ALA A 41 -4.72 -0.53 -3.95
CA ALA A 41 -4.60 0.93 -4.01
C ALA A 41 -4.80 1.57 -2.64
N GLN A 42 -5.73 1.08 -1.82
CA GLN A 42 -5.99 1.60 -0.48
C GLN A 42 -4.76 1.48 0.43
N LEU A 43 -4.14 0.29 0.49
CA LEU A 43 -2.94 0.08 1.31
C LEU A 43 -1.78 0.93 0.78
N LEU A 44 -1.58 0.95 -0.53
CA LEU A 44 -0.55 1.79 -1.17
C LEU A 44 -0.76 3.29 -0.88
N GLY A 45 -2.01 3.75 -0.99
CA GLY A 45 -2.39 5.13 -0.71
C GLY A 45 -2.12 5.51 0.73
N TYR A 46 -2.44 4.62 1.69
CA TYR A 46 -2.15 4.82 3.10
C TYR A 46 -0.64 4.89 3.35
N CYS A 47 0.14 3.95 2.81
CA CYS A 47 1.60 3.95 2.96
C CYS A 47 2.23 5.24 2.42
N ILE A 48 1.76 5.76 1.27
CA ILE A 48 2.35 6.93 0.62
C ILE A 48 1.89 8.25 1.26
N ALA A 49 0.59 8.40 1.53
CA ALA A 49 0.03 9.64 2.04
C ALA A 49 0.26 9.84 3.55
N GLY A 50 0.31 8.74 4.31
CA GLY A 50 0.31 8.76 5.77
C GLY A 50 -1.10 8.86 6.39
N PRO A 51 -1.23 8.56 7.69
CA PRO A 51 -2.51 8.44 8.39
C PRO A 51 -3.44 9.65 8.22
N ASP A 52 -2.96 10.84 8.51
CA ASP A 52 -3.79 12.05 8.55
C ASP A 52 -4.29 12.47 7.15
N ALA A 53 -3.38 12.55 6.18
CA ALA A 53 -3.73 12.92 4.80
C ALA A 53 -4.63 11.85 4.14
N PHE A 54 -4.40 10.58 4.46
CA PHE A 54 -5.24 9.50 3.97
C PHE A 54 -6.65 9.54 4.56
N GLU A 55 -6.79 9.77 5.88
CA GLU A 55 -8.10 9.92 6.53
C GLU A 55 -8.86 11.12 5.99
N GLN A 56 -8.21 12.27 5.78
CA GLN A 56 -8.89 13.46 5.25
C GLN A 56 -9.57 13.20 3.90
N SER A 57 -8.94 12.37 3.07
CA SER A 57 -9.39 12.13 1.69
C SER A 57 -10.30 10.90 1.56
N ASN A 58 -10.12 9.89 2.43
CA ASN A 58 -10.79 8.59 2.32
C ASN A 58 -11.71 8.28 3.51
N GLY A 59 -11.59 9.02 4.61
CA GLY A 59 -12.36 8.84 5.84
C GLY A 59 -11.77 7.82 6.82
N LEU A 60 -12.14 7.97 8.09
CA LEU A 60 -11.65 7.19 9.23
C LEU A 60 -11.73 5.67 9.02
N ARG A 61 -12.84 5.16 8.46
CA ARG A 61 -13.02 3.72 8.25
C ARG A 61 -11.95 3.14 7.32
N HIS A 62 -11.58 3.88 6.27
CA HIS A 62 -10.57 3.43 5.32
C HIS A 62 -9.17 3.49 5.94
N ARG A 63 -8.90 4.48 6.79
CA ARG A 63 -7.65 4.53 7.57
C ARG A 63 -7.53 3.31 8.48
N LEU A 64 -8.52 3.06 9.34
CA LEU A 64 -8.48 1.96 10.31
C LEU A 64 -8.33 0.58 9.63
N ASP A 65 -8.96 0.40 8.47
CA ASP A 65 -8.81 -0.83 7.69
C ASP A 65 -7.38 -1.00 7.12
N ALA A 66 -6.76 0.07 6.64
CA ALA A 66 -5.38 0.05 6.17
C ALA A 66 -4.39 -0.19 7.34
N GLU A 67 -4.61 0.43 8.49
CA GLU A 67 -3.81 0.20 9.72
C GLU A 67 -3.85 -1.25 10.15
N ARG A 68 -5.05 -1.83 10.25
CA ARG A 68 -5.25 -3.25 10.61
C ARG A 68 -4.55 -4.19 9.64
N ARG A 69 -4.59 -3.89 8.33
CA ARG A 69 -3.91 -4.69 7.31
C ARG A 69 -2.39 -4.58 7.42
N LEU A 70 -1.88 -3.38 7.69
CA LEU A 70 -0.46 -3.16 7.91
C LEU A 70 0.03 -3.94 9.13
N GLU A 71 -0.68 -3.86 10.26
CA GLU A 71 -0.34 -4.61 11.48
C GLU A 71 -0.32 -6.12 11.22
N ALA A 72 -1.37 -6.66 10.59
CA ALA A 72 -1.41 -8.07 10.22
C ALA A 72 -0.27 -8.49 9.26
N ALA A 73 0.13 -7.59 8.36
CA ALA A 73 1.23 -7.83 7.44
C ALA A 73 2.59 -7.90 8.17
N LEU A 74 2.79 -7.05 9.18
CA LEU A 74 3.99 -7.08 10.03
C LEU A 74 4.06 -8.35 10.87
N GLU A 75 2.93 -8.82 11.39
CA GLU A 75 2.86 -10.08 12.12
C GLU A 75 3.16 -11.30 11.23
N ALA A 76 2.65 -11.30 9.99
CA ALA A 76 2.86 -12.40 9.04
C ALA A 76 4.28 -12.41 8.44
N GLY A 77 4.87 -11.24 8.20
CA GLY A 77 6.23 -11.07 7.69
C GLY A 77 6.41 -11.24 6.18
N ASP A 78 5.69 -12.16 5.53
CA ASP A 78 5.84 -12.48 4.09
C ASP A 78 4.54 -12.38 3.27
N SER A 79 3.46 -11.91 3.90
CA SER A 79 2.16 -11.76 3.26
C SER A 79 2.20 -10.84 2.03
N PHE A 80 1.19 -10.94 1.17
CA PHE A 80 1.06 -10.05 0.02
C PHE A 80 1.05 -8.56 0.41
N ASP A 81 0.38 -8.21 1.51
CA ASP A 81 0.39 -6.85 2.06
C ASP A 81 1.79 -6.46 2.57
N ALA A 82 2.55 -7.39 3.17
CA ALA A 82 3.93 -7.15 3.61
C ALA A 82 4.85 -6.85 2.43
N GLN A 83 4.66 -7.56 1.31
CA GLN A 83 5.41 -7.31 0.07
C GLN A 83 5.08 -5.94 -0.53
N ILE A 84 3.82 -5.49 -0.46
CA ILE A 84 3.44 -4.13 -0.87
C ILE A 84 4.15 -3.09 0.01
N ILE A 85 4.08 -3.25 1.34
CA ILE A 85 4.69 -2.32 2.30
C ILE A 85 6.20 -2.25 2.08
N LEU A 86 6.88 -3.40 2.00
CA LEU A 86 8.31 -3.49 1.76
C LEU A 86 8.71 -2.84 0.43
N MET A 87 7.93 -3.04 -0.62
CA MET A 87 8.15 -2.37 -1.91
C MET A 87 8.04 -0.85 -1.78
N THR A 88 7.02 -0.32 -1.08
CA THR A 88 6.90 1.14 -0.86
C THR A 88 8.07 1.71 -0.07
N LEU A 89 8.60 0.95 0.88
CA LEU A 89 9.76 1.32 1.68
C LEU A 89 11.03 1.35 0.83
N HIS A 90 11.33 0.30 0.06
CA HIS A 90 12.49 0.28 -0.85
C HIS A 90 12.40 1.33 -1.95
N ALA A 91 11.20 1.61 -2.47
CA ALA A 91 10.98 2.65 -3.46
C ALA A 91 11.07 4.07 -2.88
N LYS A 92 11.25 4.22 -1.57
CA LYS A 92 11.25 5.51 -0.83
C LYS A 92 9.96 6.31 -1.03
N LEU A 93 8.85 5.60 -1.17
CA LEU A 93 7.52 6.19 -1.35
C LEU A 93 6.73 6.26 -0.05
N ILE A 94 7.08 5.42 0.92
CA ILE A 94 6.39 5.38 2.20
C ILE A 94 6.59 6.67 2.99
N SER A 95 5.51 7.16 3.59
CA SER A 95 5.52 8.34 4.46
C SER A 95 6.38 8.09 5.70
N GLY A 96 7.15 9.10 6.10
CA GLY A 96 7.95 9.05 7.34
C GLY A 96 7.08 8.80 8.58
N GLU A 97 5.84 9.32 8.60
CA GLU A 97 4.91 9.10 9.71
C GLU A 97 4.54 7.61 9.85
N VAL A 98 4.34 6.90 8.74
CA VAL A 98 4.06 5.46 8.74
C VAL A 98 5.30 4.68 9.18
N VAL A 99 6.49 5.08 8.72
CA VAL A 99 7.76 4.47 9.15
C VAL A 99 7.94 4.60 10.66
N ASP A 100 7.83 5.80 11.20
CA ASP A 100 8.04 6.09 12.62
C ASP A 100 6.99 5.38 13.49
N ARG A 101 5.73 5.37 13.06
CA ARG A 101 4.63 4.77 13.81
C ARG A 101 4.75 3.25 13.93
N TYR A 102 5.22 2.59 12.89
CA TYR A 102 5.28 1.12 12.83
C TYR A 102 6.70 0.56 12.93
N GLY A 103 7.72 1.40 13.09
CA GLY A 103 9.13 0.98 13.21
C GLY A 103 9.63 0.24 11.96
N LEU A 104 9.21 0.67 10.77
CA LEU A 104 9.53 -0.03 9.53
C LEU A 104 10.99 0.16 9.14
N SER A 105 11.68 -0.92 8.77
CA SER A 105 13.02 -0.90 8.19
C SER A 105 13.15 -1.90 7.04
N ALA A 106 14.10 -1.65 6.14
CA ALA A 106 14.40 -2.46 4.96
C ALA A 106 15.88 -2.89 4.91
N ASP A 107 16.48 -3.08 6.09
CA ASP A 107 17.87 -3.53 6.25
C ASP A 107 18.11 -4.96 5.78
#